data_AF-A0A8S9ZXX0-F1
#
_entry.id   AF-A0A8S9ZXX0-F1
#
_cell.length_a   1.000
_cell.length_b   1.000
_cell.length_c   1.000
_cell.angle_alpha   90.00
_cell.angle_beta   90.00
_cell.angle_gamma   90.00
#
_symmetry.space_group_name_H-M   'P 1'
#
loop_
_entity.id
_entity.type
_entity.pdbx_description
1 polymer ?
#
loop_
_entity_poly.entity_id
_entity_poly.type
_entity_poly.pdbx_seq_one_letter_code
_entity_poly.pdbx_strand_id
1 'polypeptide(L)'
;MSQIRNKARLDRMVEWFRREMPPKPYMLEKPPKSRDFPFPWFFNTFFKTFGRFLERQGVHFYNNTEIGLYHKDWNPRVHGVYCHWRYYGTNRDIPLTEVKLNDLRAWLSRRDYSPRALVAEFRRLFFQYKNDYLSGSYHQNPVEHIFRVLFTWLFLMWLIRGIIMGYFDHTKEAIYHW
;
A
#
# COMPACT_ATOMS: atom_id res chain seq x y z
N MET A 1 12.28 29.63 -38.13
CA MET A 1 13.67 29.10 -38.11
C MET A 1 14.17 28.69 -36.71
N SER A 2 13.68 29.24 -35.60
CA SER A 2 14.17 28.90 -34.24
C SER A 2 13.75 27.51 -33.74
N GLN A 3 12.51 27.08 -34.02
CA GLN A 3 11.96 25.78 -33.60
C GLN A 3 12.72 24.58 -34.20
N ILE A 4 13.11 24.67 -35.47
CA ILE A 4 13.87 23.62 -36.18
C ILE A 4 15.29 23.48 -35.61
N ARG A 5 15.92 24.60 -35.23
CA ARG A 5 17.27 24.62 -34.63
C ARG A 5 17.29 24.00 -33.23
N ASN A 6 16.22 24.18 -32.46
CA ASN A 6 16.04 23.56 -31.15
C ASN A 6 15.79 22.06 -31.24
N LYS A 7 14.95 21.61 -32.19
CA LYS A 7 14.70 20.18 -32.41
C LYS A 7 15.98 19.45 -32.82
N ALA A 8 16.72 19.97 -33.80
CA ALA A 8 17.99 19.37 -34.23
C ALA A 8 19.06 19.35 -33.12
N ARG A 9 19.05 20.31 -32.19
CA ARG A 9 19.94 20.31 -31.02
C ARG A 9 19.52 19.23 -30.01
N LEU A 10 18.22 19.09 -29.75
CA LEU A 10 17.69 18.06 -28.86
C LEU A 10 17.91 16.65 -29.42
N ASP A 11 17.66 16.44 -30.70
CA ASP A 11 17.86 15.14 -31.35
C ASP A 11 19.33 14.72 -31.28
N ARG A 12 20.28 15.65 -31.53
CA ARG A 12 21.71 15.41 -31.33
C ARG A 12 22.08 15.11 -29.88
N MET A 13 21.49 15.81 -28.92
CA MET A 13 21.73 15.53 -27.50
C MET A 13 21.18 14.15 -27.11
N VAL A 14 19.99 13.77 -27.58
CA VAL A 14 19.39 12.46 -27.33
C VAL A 14 20.19 11.33 -27.98
N GLU A 15 20.69 11.55 -29.19
CA GLU A 15 21.54 10.59 -29.90
C GLU A 15 22.92 10.45 -29.23
N TRP A 16 23.50 11.56 -28.78
CA TRP A 16 24.71 11.57 -27.97
C TRP A 16 24.51 10.83 -26.64
N PHE A 17 23.42 11.11 -25.91
CA PHE A 17 23.07 10.38 -24.69
C PHE A 17 22.84 8.88 -24.94
N ARG A 18 22.23 8.51 -26.07
CA ARG A 18 22.05 7.11 -26.46
C ARG A 18 23.38 6.41 -26.74
N ARG A 19 24.37 7.14 -27.27
CA ARG A 19 25.70 6.60 -27.61
C ARG A 19 26.63 6.51 -26.41
N GLU A 20 26.52 7.44 -25.47
CA GLU A 20 27.45 7.57 -24.34
C GLU A 20 26.91 7.07 -23.00
N MET A 21 25.59 6.99 -22.80
CA MET A 21 25.08 6.31 -21.60
C MET A 21 25.37 4.82 -21.73
N PRO A 22 26.03 4.20 -20.74
CA PRO A 22 26.02 2.74 -20.65
C PRO A 22 24.55 2.31 -20.60
N PRO A 23 24.16 1.21 -21.27
CA PRO A 23 22.83 0.65 -21.10
C PRO A 23 22.58 0.50 -19.60
N LYS A 24 21.37 0.85 -19.15
CA LYS A 24 21.05 0.91 -17.72
C LYS A 24 21.61 -0.34 -17.02
N PRO A 25 22.31 -0.22 -15.89
CA PRO A 25 23.14 -1.32 -15.35
C PRO A 25 22.36 -2.63 -15.13
N TYR A 26 21.05 -2.55 -14.89
CA TYR A 26 20.15 -3.69 -14.77
C TYR A 26 19.78 -4.40 -16.09
N MET A 27 20.21 -3.88 -17.24
CA MET A 27 19.94 -4.44 -18.58
C MET A 27 21.14 -5.23 -19.16
N LEU A 28 22.36 -5.07 -18.61
CA LEU A 28 23.58 -5.67 -19.19
C LEU A 28 24.15 -6.86 -18.42
N GLU A 29 23.91 -6.97 -17.12
CA GLU A 29 24.29 -8.19 -16.41
C GLU A 29 23.15 -9.21 -16.56
N LYS A 30 23.40 -10.28 -17.32
CA LYS A 30 22.72 -11.55 -17.00
C LYS A 30 22.94 -11.75 -15.50
N PRO A 31 21.90 -12.03 -14.70
CA PRO A 31 22.07 -12.20 -13.27
C PRO A 31 23.21 -13.19 -13.05
N PRO A 32 24.15 -12.91 -12.12
CA PRO A 32 25.30 -13.77 -11.90
C PRO A 32 24.83 -15.21 -11.76
N LYS A 33 25.52 -16.16 -12.43
CA LYS A 33 25.16 -17.58 -12.36
C LYS A 33 24.98 -17.93 -10.89
N SER A 34 23.77 -18.35 -10.51
CA SER A 34 23.42 -18.62 -9.11
C SER A 34 24.49 -19.51 -8.50
N ARG A 35 25.15 -19.05 -7.43
CA ARG A 35 26.06 -19.92 -6.67
C ARG A 35 25.28 -21.16 -6.27
N ASP A 36 25.79 -22.34 -6.61
CA ASP A 36 25.19 -23.58 -6.18
C ASP A 36 25.22 -23.60 -4.65
N PHE A 37 24.04 -23.57 -4.02
CA PHE A 37 23.97 -23.66 -2.57
C PHE A 37 24.57 -25.01 -2.13
N PRO A 38 25.30 -25.06 -1.00
CA PRO A 38 25.96 -26.29 -0.50
C PRO A 38 24.95 -27.31 0.08
N PHE A 39 23.72 -27.34 -0.41
CA PHE A 39 22.69 -28.29 0.00
C PHE A 39 22.78 -29.58 -0.84
N PRO A 40 22.35 -30.73 -0.29
CA PRO A 40 22.23 -31.99 -1.03
C PRO A 40 21.47 -31.82 -2.35
N TRP A 41 21.79 -32.64 -3.36
CA TRP A 41 21.29 -32.51 -4.74
C TRP A 41 19.76 -32.35 -4.87
N PHE A 42 18.99 -33.01 -3.99
CA PHE A 42 17.54 -32.92 -3.93
C PHE A 42 17.05 -31.52 -3.52
N PHE A 43 17.59 -30.96 -2.43
CA PHE A 43 17.24 -29.61 -1.99
C PHE A 43 17.67 -28.56 -3.01
N ASN A 44 18.86 -28.72 -3.62
CA ASN A 44 19.32 -27.80 -4.66
C ASN A 44 18.37 -27.79 -5.87
N THR A 45 17.91 -28.97 -6.32
CA THR A 45 16.96 -29.06 -7.45
C THR A 45 15.58 -28.51 -7.11
N PHE A 46 15.07 -28.80 -5.91
CA PHE A 46 13.80 -28.30 -5.42
C PHE A 46 13.81 -26.77 -5.31
N PHE A 47 14.79 -26.18 -4.61
CA PHE A 47 14.90 -24.73 -4.45
C PHE A 47 15.21 -24.01 -5.76
N LYS A 48 15.95 -24.63 -6.71
CA LYS A 48 16.13 -24.05 -8.05
C LYS A 48 14.82 -24.01 -8.84
N THR A 49 14.05 -25.10 -8.81
CA THR A 49 12.79 -25.20 -9.57
C THR A 49 11.74 -24.28 -8.96
N PHE A 50 11.59 -24.31 -7.65
CA PHE A 50 10.69 -23.43 -6.91
C PHE A 50 11.12 -21.96 -7.00
N GLY A 51 12.41 -21.67 -6.92
CA GLY A 51 12.95 -20.33 -7.11
C GLY A 51 12.64 -19.77 -8.50
N ARG A 52 12.83 -20.56 -9.57
CA ARG A 52 12.43 -20.17 -10.94
C ARG A 52 10.92 -20.00 -11.10
N PHE A 53 10.13 -20.82 -10.41
CA PHE A 53 8.68 -20.66 -10.39
C PHE A 53 8.29 -19.35 -9.71
N LEU A 54 8.80 -19.06 -8.52
CA LEU A 54 8.55 -17.81 -7.80
C LEU A 54 9.04 -16.59 -8.58
N GLU A 55 10.20 -16.67 -9.25
CA GLU A 55 10.71 -15.61 -10.12
C GLU A 55 9.73 -15.33 -11.26
N ARG A 56 9.23 -16.37 -11.95
CA ARG A 56 8.25 -16.22 -13.03
C ARG A 56 6.93 -15.64 -12.53
N GLN A 57 6.43 -16.12 -11.39
CA GLN A 57 5.23 -15.55 -10.78
C GLN A 57 5.46 -14.09 -10.39
N GLY A 58 6.59 -13.78 -9.76
CA GLY A 58 6.96 -12.41 -9.38
C GLY A 58 7.02 -11.46 -10.57
N VAL A 59 7.64 -11.87 -11.68
CA VAL A 59 7.67 -11.09 -12.93
C VAL A 59 6.26 -10.92 -13.52
N HIS A 60 5.45 -11.97 -13.52
CA HIS A 60 4.07 -11.89 -13.99
C HIS A 60 3.25 -10.90 -13.15
N PHE A 61 3.34 -10.97 -11.82
CA PHE A 61 2.67 -10.04 -10.91
C PHE A 61 3.21 -8.61 -11.06
N TYR A 62 4.52 -8.42 -11.27
CA TYR A 62 5.08 -7.09 -11.48
C TYR A 62 4.57 -6.43 -12.77
N ASN A 63 4.45 -7.20 -13.85
CA ASN A 63 3.99 -6.69 -15.14
C ASN A 63 2.48 -6.52 -15.22
N ASN A 64 1.70 -7.37 -14.54
CA ASN A 64 0.24 -7.40 -14.65
C ASN A 64 -0.51 -6.82 -13.46
N THR A 65 0.18 -6.40 -12.39
CA THR A 65 -0.49 -5.84 -11.21
C THR A 65 -0.09 -4.39 -10.98
N GLU A 66 -1.07 -3.56 -10.65
CA GLU A 66 -0.85 -2.15 -10.31
C GLU A 66 -0.32 -1.95 -8.86
N ILE A 67 0.23 -3.00 -8.23
CA ILE A 67 0.64 -2.98 -6.83
C ILE A 67 1.93 -2.19 -6.69
N GLY A 68 1.93 -1.18 -5.82
CA GLY A 68 3.10 -0.34 -5.53
C GLY A 68 3.26 0.86 -6.47
N LEU A 69 2.37 1.02 -7.44
CA LEU A 69 2.25 2.25 -8.23
C LEU A 69 1.53 3.34 -7.44
N TYR A 70 1.72 4.59 -7.87
CA TYR A 70 0.95 5.72 -7.34
C TYR A 70 -0.54 5.55 -7.66
N HIS A 71 -1.39 6.21 -6.87
CA HIS A 71 -2.83 6.22 -7.14
C HIS A 71 -3.11 6.64 -8.58
N LYS A 72 -3.98 5.93 -9.29
CA LYS A 72 -4.26 6.17 -10.72
C LYS A 72 -4.65 7.63 -11.01
N ASP A 73 -5.42 8.22 -10.11
CA ASP A 73 -5.92 9.59 -10.26
C ASP A 73 -4.93 10.67 -9.79
N TRP A 74 -3.75 10.28 -9.28
CA TRP A 74 -2.75 11.24 -8.85
C TRP A 74 -1.99 11.84 -10.04
N ASN A 75 -2.14 13.15 -10.24
CA ASN A 75 -1.32 13.95 -11.13
C ASN A 75 -0.30 14.81 -10.34
N PRO A 76 1.03 14.61 -10.53
CA PRO A 76 2.06 15.38 -9.84
C PRO A 76 2.00 16.89 -10.11
N ARG A 77 1.50 17.31 -11.29
CA ARG A 77 1.39 18.73 -11.65
C ARG A 77 0.28 19.45 -10.90
N VAL A 78 -0.77 18.73 -10.51
CA VAL A 78 -1.95 19.29 -9.83
C VAL A 78 -1.84 19.11 -8.32
N HIS A 79 -1.37 17.94 -7.88
CA HIS A 79 -1.38 17.57 -6.46
C HIS A 79 -0.05 17.76 -5.73
N GLY A 80 1.05 18.03 -6.46
CA GLY A 80 2.38 18.13 -5.88
C GLY A 80 2.90 16.77 -5.41
N VAL A 81 3.66 16.78 -4.30
CA VAL A 81 4.24 15.56 -3.69
C VAL A 81 3.12 14.58 -3.33
N TYR A 82 3.37 13.29 -3.56
CA TYR A 82 2.41 12.24 -3.24
C TYR A 82 2.24 12.09 -1.72
N CYS A 83 0.98 12.16 -1.26
CA CYS A 83 0.59 11.99 0.13
C CYS A 83 -0.34 10.76 0.24
N HIS A 84 0.13 9.73 0.94
CA HIS A 84 -0.57 8.45 1.03
C HIS A 84 -1.95 8.49 1.71
N TRP A 85 -2.22 9.49 2.56
CA TRP A 85 -3.49 9.63 3.30
C TRP A 85 -4.53 10.47 2.56
N ARG A 86 -4.11 11.21 1.51
CA ARG A 86 -5.02 12.07 0.74
C ARG A 86 -5.76 11.23 -0.30
N TYR A 87 -7.06 11.49 -0.43
CA TYR A 87 -7.87 10.92 -1.49
C TYR A 87 -7.70 11.75 -2.78
N TYR A 88 -7.32 11.09 -3.87
CA TYR A 88 -7.07 11.72 -5.18
C TYR A 88 -8.19 11.47 -6.20
N GLY A 89 -9.16 10.61 -5.89
CA GLY A 89 -10.23 10.26 -6.83
C GLY A 89 -11.17 11.41 -7.15
N THR A 90 -11.69 11.41 -8.39
CA THR A 90 -12.62 12.43 -8.91
C THR A 90 -13.97 12.44 -8.17
N ASN A 91 -14.40 11.28 -7.67
CA ASN A 91 -15.70 11.13 -7.02
C ASN A 91 -15.62 11.43 -5.52
N ARG A 92 -15.44 12.71 -5.18
CA ARG A 92 -15.61 13.18 -3.80
C ARG A 92 -17.10 13.34 -3.52
N ASP A 93 -17.76 12.22 -3.27
CA ASP A 93 -19.12 12.20 -2.75
C ASP A 93 -19.20 12.89 -1.37
N ILE A 94 -20.42 13.23 -0.95
CA ILE A 94 -20.73 13.77 0.39
C ILE A 94 -20.18 12.80 1.45
N PRO A 95 -19.47 13.27 2.50
CA PRO A 95 -19.00 12.39 3.56
C PRO A 95 -20.18 11.70 4.24
N LEU A 96 -19.99 10.46 4.71
CA LEU A 96 -21.06 9.65 5.30
C LEU A 96 -21.82 10.39 6.43
N THR A 97 -21.12 11.26 7.16
CA THR A 97 -21.65 12.07 8.26
C THR A 97 -22.67 13.12 7.83
N GLU A 98 -22.70 13.49 6.55
CA GLU A 98 -23.58 14.53 5.99
C GLU A 98 -24.68 13.94 5.08
N VAL A 99 -24.67 12.62 4.86
CA VAL A 99 -25.63 11.94 3.99
C VAL A 99 -26.98 11.80 4.70
N LYS A 100 -28.06 12.20 4.01
CA LYS A 100 -29.43 11.95 4.48
C LYS A 100 -29.69 10.45 4.50
N LEU A 101 -30.36 9.95 5.54
CA LEU A 101 -30.67 8.52 5.68
C LEU A 101 -31.43 7.95 4.48
N ASN A 102 -32.30 8.74 3.86
CA ASN A 102 -33.04 8.33 2.66
C ASN A 102 -32.12 8.12 1.44
N ASP A 103 -31.02 8.88 1.34
CA ASP A 103 -30.06 8.81 0.23
C ASP A 103 -28.93 7.81 0.51
N LEU A 104 -28.88 7.22 1.71
CA LEU A 104 -27.80 6.34 2.16
C LEU A 104 -27.60 5.14 1.24
N ARG A 105 -28.70 4.52 0.77
CA ARG A 105 -28.62 3.36 -0.13
C ARG A 105 -28.03 3.74 -1.49
N ALA A 106 -28.47 4.87 -2.05
CA ALA A 106 -27.94 5.38 -3.31
C ALA A 106 -26.48 5.84 -3.17
N TRP A 107 -26.10 6.33 -2.00
CA TRP A 107 -24.72 6.69 -1.67
C TRP A 107 -23.81 5.45 -1.59
N LEU A 108 -24.28 4.36 -0.97
CA LEU A 108 -23.53 3.10 -0.93
C LEU A 108 -23.34 2.51 -2.33
N SER A 109 -24.37 2.50 -3.17
CA SER A 109 -24.29 1.91 -4.52
C SER A 109 -23.30 2.59 -5.47
N ARG A 110 -22.88 3.83 -5.20
CA ARG A 110 -21.88 4.54 -6.03
C ARG A 110 -20.44 4.15 -5.74
N ARG A 111 -20.18 3.35 -4.69
CA ARG A 111 -18.83 2.98 -4.26
C ARG A 111 -18.29 1.80 -5.06
N ASP A 112 -16.97 1.85 -5.28
CA ASP A 112 -16.25 0.69 -5.79
C ASP A 112 -15.99 -0.30 -4.64
N TYR A 113 -16.61 -1.47 -4.74
CA TYR A 113 -16.43 -2.59 -3.80
C TYR A 113 -15.37 -3.59 -4.29
N SER A 114 -14.58 -3.24 -5.31
CA SER A 114 -13.49 -4.09 -5.74
C SER A 114 -12.52 -4.37 -4.58
N PRO A 115 -12.00 -5.61 -4.42
CA PRO A 115 -11.02 -5.93 -3.38
C PRO A 115 -9.81 -5.00 -3.40
N ARG A 116 -9.43 -4.53 -4.60
CA ARG A 116 -8.35 -3.55 -4.81
C ARG A 116 -8.70 -2.19 -4.19
N ALA A 117 -9.90 -1.66 -4.45
CA ALA A 117 -10.35 -0.39 -3.87
C ALA A 117 -10.41 -0.46 -2.35
N LEU A 118 -10.90 -1.56 -1.79
CA LEU A 118 -10.92 -1.78 -0.34
C LEU A 118 -9.51 -1.72 0.26
N VAL A 119 -8.55 -2.47 -0.30
CA VAL A 119 -7.16 -2.46 0.19
C VAL A 119 -6.51 -1.08 0.05
N ALA A 120 -6.81 -0.34 -1.02
CA ALA A 120 -6.32 1.02 -1.21
C ALA A 120 -6.87 1.99 -0.15
N GLU A 121 -8.16 1.92 0.15
CA GLU A 121 -8.80 2.73 1.19
C GLU A 121 -8.31 2.37 2.59
N PHE A 122 -8.16 1.07 2.92
CA PHE A 122 -7.57 0.66 4.19
C PHE A 122 -6.16 1.20 4.37
N ARG A 123 -5.33 1.13 3.32
CA ARG A 123 -3.99 1.70 3.32
C ARG A 123 -4.04 3.22 3.56
N ARG A 124 -4.95 3.92 2.90
CA ARG A 124 -5.13 5.38 3.07
C ARG A 124 -5.49 5.74 4.50
N LEU A 125 -6.48 5.06 5.08
CA LEU A 125 -6.93 5.26 6.46
C LEU A 125 -5.79 4.96 7.46
N PHE A 126 -5.02 3.91 7.23
CA PHE A 126 -3.86 3.60 8.05
C PHE A 126 -2.81 4.73 8.02
N PHE A 127 -2.48 5.26 6.83
CA PHE A 127 -1.54 6.38 6.72
C PHE A 127 -2.09 7.68 7.29
N GLN A 128 -3.41 7.89 7.22
CA GLN A 128 -4.06 9.03 7.87
C GLN A 128 -3.91 8.93 9.38
N TYR A 129 -4.29 7.79 9.97
CA TYR A 129 -4.10 7.53 11.39
C TYR A 129 -2.62 7.69 11.81
N LYS A 130 -1.70 7.18 10.99
CA LYS A 130 -0.27 7.34 11.24
C LYS A 130 0.15 8.80 11.26
N ASN A 131 -0.28 9.56 10.26
CA ASN A 131 0.03 10.98 10.15
C ASN A 131 -0.51 11.77 11.35
N ASP A 132 -1.75 11.50 11.73
CA ASP A 132 -2.47 12.29 12.73
C ASP A 132 -2.06 11.92 14.17
N TYR A 133 -1.71 10.65 14.44
CA TYR A 133 -1.48 10.16 15.82
C TYR A 133 -0.12 9.51 16.08
N LEU A 134 0.65 9.12 15.05
CA LEU A 134 1.92 8.39 15.24
C LEU A 134 3.16 9.18 14.79
N SER A 135 3.07 9.98 13.72
CA SER A 135 4.25 10.56 13.05
C SER A 135 4.32 12.10 13.02
N GLY A 136 3.58 12.78 13.91
CA GLY A 136 3.66 14.24 14.07
C GLY A 136 4.69 14.67 15.12
N SER A 137 5.20 15.90 15.04
CA SER A 137 6.09 16.50 16.05
C SER A 137 5.48 16.52 17.46
N TYR A 138 4.15 16.47 17.57
CA TYR A 138 3.42 16.43 18.84
C TYR A 138 3.34 15.03 19.48
N HIS A 139 3.64 13.95 18.74
CA HIS A 139 3.48 12.55 19.20
C HIS A 139 4.81 11.81 19.39
N GLN A 140 5.89 12.54 19.72
CA GLN A 140 7.20 11.95 20.00
C GLN A 140 7.34 11.40 21.42
N ASN A 141 6.35 11.62 22.29
CA ASN A 141 6.42 11.22 23.68
C ASN A 141 6.39 9.70 23.83
N PRO A 142 7.47 9.04 24.33
CA PRO A 142 7.53 7.58 24.44
C PRO A 142 6.47 7.02 25.40
N VAL A 143 6.08 7.82 26.40
CA VAL A 143 5.03 7.47 27.38
C VAL A 143 3.68 7.25 26.70
N GLU A 144 3.34 8.08 25.71
CA GLU A 144 2.09 7.95 24.96
C GLU A 144 2.03 6.61 24.20
N HIS A 145 3.14 6.21 23.57
CA HIS A 145 3.25 4.94 22.87
C HIS A 145 3.12 3.73 23.80
N ILE A 146 3.69 3.81 25.01
CA ILE A 146 3.54 2.77 26.03
C ILE A 146 2.08 2.62 26.43
N PHE A 147 1.38 3.72 26.70
CA PHE A 147 -0.04 3.67 27.04
C PHE A 147 -0.89 3.11 25.90
N ARG A 148 -0.63 3.50 24.64
CA ARG A 148 -1.34 2.97 23.46
C ARG A 148 -1.19 1.45 23.34
N VAL A 149 0.04 0.92 23.51
CA VAL A 149 0.29 -0.53 23.48
C VAL A 149 -0.39 -1.24 24.65
N LEU A 150 -0.26 -0.69 25.86
CA LEU A 150 -0.88 -1.25 27.06
C LEU A 150 -2.40 -1.33 26.94
N PHE A 151 -3.07 -0.24 26.57
CA PHE A 151 -4.53 -0.22 26.40
C PHE A 151 -4.99 -1.15 25.29
N THR A 152 -4.27 -1.19 24.17
CA THR A 152 -4.59 -2.13 23.07
C THR A 152 -4.46 -3.58 23.53
N TRP A 153 -3.42 -3.88 24.31
CA TRP A 153 -3.21 -5.21 24.89
C TRP A 153 -4.32 -5.58 25.89
N LEU A 154 -4.65 -4.69 26.83
CA LEU A 154 -5.72 -4.91 27.80
C LEU A 154 -7.07 -5.11 27.11
N PHE A 155 -7.37 -4.31 26.09
CA PHE A 155 -8.59 -4.44 25.30
C PHE A 155 -8.63 -5.76 24.54
N LEU A 156 -7.52 -6.18 23.93
CA LEU A 156 -7.43 -7.46 23.23
C LEU A 156 -7.57 -8.65 24.20
N MET A 157 -6.96 -8.59 25.37
CA MET A 157 -7.15 -9.59 26.43
C MET A 157 -8.61 -9.64 26.92
N TRP A 158 -9.25 -8.48 27.06
CA TRP A 158 -10.67 -8.39 27.40
C TRP A 158 -11.57 -9.01 26.31
N LEU A 159 -11.30 -8.74 25.03
CA LEU A 159 -12.02 -9.36 23.91
C LEU A 159 -11.82 -10.87 23.85
N ILE A 160 -10.58 -11.36 24.01
CA ILE A 160 -10.29 -12.81 24.02
C ILE A 160 -11.03 -13.49 25.16
N ARG A 161 -10.96 -12.91 26.37
CA ARG A 161 -11.66 -13.43 27.54
C ARG A 161 -13.17 -13.49 27.27
N GLY A 162 -13.75 -12.43 26.73
CA GLY A 162 -15.19 -12.37 26.52
C GLY A 162 -15.71 -13.22 25.37
N ILE A 163 -15.07 -13.15 24.21
CA ILE A 163 -15.54 -13.80 22.97
C ILE A 163 -15.06 -15.25 22.90
N ILE A 164 -13.75 -15.49 23.07
CA ILE A 164 -13.16 -16.83 22.86
C ILE A 164 -13.39 -17.72 24.07
N MET A 165 -13.21 -17.17 25.28
CA MET A 165 -13.37 -17.93 26.52
C MET A 165 -14.82 -17.90 27.04
N GLY A 166 -15.77 -17.31 26.30
CA GLY A 166 -17.19 -17.29 26.64
C GLY A 166 -17.53 -16.51 27.92
N TYR A 167 -16.57 -15.76 28.48
CA TYR A 167 -16.85 -15.05 29.72
C TYR A 167 -17.87 -13.94 29.55
N PHE A 168 -18.31 -13.53 28.36
CA PHE A 168 -19.42 -12.56 28.24
C PHE A 168 -20.80 -13.16 28.56
N ASP A 169 -20.92 -14.45 28.84
CA ASP A 169 -22.24 -15.05 29.08
C ASP A 169 -22.92 -14.58 30.39
N HIS A 170 -22.16 -14.18 31.41
CA HIS A 170 -22.73 -13.63 32.66
C HIS A 170 -23.46 -12.29 32.45
N THR A 171 -23.17 -11.57 31.35
CA THR A 171 -23.83 -10.29 31.05
C THR A 171 -25.19 -10.47 30.38
N LYS A 172 -25.54 -11.70 29.95
CA LYS A 172 -26.86 -12.03 29.41
C LYS A 172 -27.91 -12.12 30.51
N GLU A 173 -27.49 -12.49 31.71
CA GLU A 173 -28.35 -12.61 32.90
C GLU A 173 -28.34 -11.31 33.73
N ALA A 174 -27.23 -10.57 33.71
CA ALA A 174 -27.14 -9.26 34.32
C ALA A 174 -27.84 -8.22 33.43
N ILE A 175 -29.12 -7.99 33.70
CA ILE A 175 -29.77 -6.73 33.29
C ILE A 175 -28.96 -5.64 33.98
N TYR A 176 -28.13 -4.92 33.23
CA TYR A 176 -27.47 -3.73 33.75
C TYR A 176 -28.58 -2.82 34.24
N HIS A 177 -28.67 -2.70 35.56
CA HIS A 177 -29.67 -1.90 36.21
C HIS A 177 -29.54 -0.47 35.68
N TRP A 178 -30.68 0.12 35.32
CA TRP A 178 -30.83 1.56 35.36
C TRP A 178 -30.40 2.10 36.73
#